data_AF-A0A2E1W5I7-F1
#
_entry.id   AF-A0A2E1W5I7-F1
#
_cell.length_a   1.000
_cell.length_b   1.000
_cell.length_c   1.000
_cell.angle_alpha   90.00
_cell.angle_beta   90.00
_cell.angle_gamma   90.00
#
_symmetry.space_group_name_H-M   'P 1'
#
loop_
_entity.id
_entity.type
_entity.pdbx_description
1 polymer ?
#
loop_
_entity_poly.entity_id
_entity_poly.type
_entity_poly.pdbx_seq_one_letter_code
_entity_poly.pdbx_strand_id
1 'polypeptide(L)'
;MKNKNNKLSSKAVFPPFFLFNLIVNTVLFSSGILLIQNIDSLEIIIFKNLKSLNLKFIFYTLRIITGISLLFLPLKLLSYINQTSLKNILLVIFSITFFSIPFSLSPPDSLRFKYKSTSEQQKKHLYSFLRARKEIQTKNTLLCFLTANCRFCKLAGKKIAVISKKLETNDRIQIVLNNDSTEVIKFLKEIDLSLNFTFHKTTFDTLLNICDGKMPTMFLMNNDSILNEYSSRSLNDLEILECLHNN
;
A
#
# COMPACT_ATOMS: atom_id res chain seq x y z
N MET A 1 53.92 38.75 -34.13
CA MET A 1 54.19 37.33 -33.82
C MET A 1 53.19 36.86 -32.76
N LYS A 2 52.17 36.07 -33.15
CA LYS A 2 51.20 35.47 -32.22
C LYS A 2 51.69 34.07 -31.84
N ASN A 3 52.17 33.90 -30.61
CA ASN A 3 52.61 32.60 -30.11
C ASN A 3 51.37 31.80 -29.68
N LYS A 4 50.91 30.88 -30.55
CA LYS A 4 49.85 29.91 -30.24
C LYS A 4 50.44 28.86 -29.29
N ASN A 5 50.22 29.03 -27.99
CA ASN A 5 50.51 27.99 -27.01
C ASN A 5 49.59 26.78 -27.25
N ASN A 6 50.15 25.73 -27.85
CA ASN A 6 49.56 24.41 -27.94
C ASN A 6 49.37 23.85 -26.53
N LYS A 7 48.15 23.97 -26.01
CA LYS A 7 47.71 23.34 -24.77
C LYS A 7 47.56 21.84 -25.05
N LEU A 8 48.65 21.10 -24.86
CA LEU A 8 48.68 19.64 -24.89
C LEU A 8 47.57 19.11 -23.97
N SER A 9 46.57 18.45 -24.56
CA SER A 9 45.53 17.76 -23.82
C SER A 9 46.19 16.57 -23.10
N SER A 10 46.41 16.69 -21.80
CA SER A 10 46.78 15.51 -21.00
C SER A 10 45.58 14.56 -21.03
N LYS A 11 45.74 13.43 -21.72
CA LYS A 11 44.77 12.34 -21.65
C LYS A 11 44.75 11.87 -20.20
N ALA A 12 43.60 11.98 -19.54
CA ALA A 12 43.42 11.46 -18.19
C ALA A 12 43.60 9.93 -18.23
N VAL A 13 44.76 9.46 -17.79
CA VAL A 13 45.02 8.03 -17.60
C VAL A 13 44.50 7.67 -16.22
N PHE A 14 43.38 6.96 -16.15
CA PHE A 14 42.88 6.43 -14.89
C PHE A 14 43.77 5.27 -14.43
N PRO A 15 44.18 5.22 -13.15
CA PRO A 15 44.98 4.12 -12.66
C PRO A 15 44.19 2.80 -12.74
N PRO A 16 44.81 1.66 -13.09
CA PRO A 16 44.11 0.37 -13.24
C PRO A 16 43.37 -0.06 -11.96
N PHE A 17 43.85 0.37 -10.80
CA PHE A 17 43.22 0.15 -9.50
C PHE A 17 41.83 0.83 -9.36
N PHE A 18 41.59 1.92 -10.09
CA PHE A 18 40.30 2.61 -10.09
C PHE A 18 39.22 1.78 -10.79
N LEU A 19 39.55 1.21 -11.95
CA LEU A 19 38.62 0.40 -12.75
C LEU A 19 38.23 -0.89 -12.01
N PHE A 20 39.18 -1.54 -11.35
CA PHE A 20 38.92 -2.71 -10.53
C PHE A 20 37.94 -2.40 -9.38
N ASN A 21 38.19 -1.33 -8.62
CA ASN A 21 37.30 -0.93 -7.52
C ASN A 21 35.92 -0.52 -8.01
N LEU A 22 35.82 0.12 -9.17
CA LEU A 22 34.53 0.47 -9.77
C LEU A 22 33.71 -0.79 -10.04
N ILE A 23 34.30 -1.78 -10.73
CA ILE A 23 33.62 -3.05 -11.07
C ILE A 23 33.16 -3.77 -9.80
N VAL A 24 34.04 -3.92 -8.81
CA VAL A 24 33.69 -4.59 -7.53
C VAL A 24 32.52 -3.90 -6.84
N ASN A 25 32.54 -2.57 -6.77
CA ASN A 25 31.46 -1.80 -6.15
C ASN A 25 30.14 -1.89 -6.94
N THR A 26 30.19 -1.91 -8.28
CA THR A 26 28.98 -2.10 -9.11
C THR A 26 28.38 -3.50 -8.95
N VAL A 27 29.22 -4.54 -8.84
CA VAL A 27 28.77 -5.91 -8.57
C VAL A 27 28.13 -6.01 -7.18
N LEU A 28 28.77 -5.43 -6.15
CA LEU A 28 28.20 -5.39 -4.80
C LEU A 28 26.86 -4.64 -4.77
N PHE A 29 26.77 -3.49 -5.44
CA PHE A 29 25.55 -2.69 -5.54
C PHE A 29 24.40 -3.46 -6.21
N SER A 30 24.67 -4.07 -7.37
CA SER A 30 23.66 -4.86 -8.10
C SER A 30 23.21 -6.09 -7.31
N SER A 31 24.14 -6.78 -6.64
CA SER A 31 23.80 -7.90 -5.75
C SER A 31 22.94 -7.47 -4.55
N GLY A 32 23.20 -6.28 -3.98
CA GLY A 32 22.40 -5.70 -2.90
C GLY A 32 20.97 -5.38 -3.34
N ILE A 33 20.79 -4.82 -4.55
CA ILE A 33 19.46 -4.56 -5.12
C ILE A 33 18.70 -5.87 -5.33
N LEU A 34 19.34 -6.88 -5.91
CA LEU A 34 18.74 -8.21 -6.11
C LEU A 34 18.33 -8.85 -4.78
N LEU A 35 19.15 -8.71 -3.73
CA LEU A 35 18.80 -9.18 -2.40
C LEU A 35 17.57 -8.45 -1.86
N ILE A 36 17.50 -7.12 -1.97
CA ILE A 36 16.35 -6.32 -1.52
C ILE A 36 15.07 -6.72 -2.27
N GLN A 37 15.13 -6.93 -3.58
CA GLN A 37 13.97 -7.34 -4.38
C GLN A 37 13.43 -8.72 -4.00
N ASN A 38 14.32 -9.63 -3.60
CA ASN A 38 13.95 -11.00 -3.25
C ASN A 38 13.75 -11.22 -1.74
N ILE A 39 14.01 -10.20 -0.91
CA ILE A 39 14.01 -10.34 0.55
C ILE A 39 12.62 -10.71 1.08
N ASP A 40 11.54 -10.21 0.47
CA ASP A 40 10.16 -10.52 0.86
C ASP A 40 9.83 -12.01 0.59
N SER A 41 10.34 -12.56 -0.51
CA SER A 41 10.18 -13.98 -0.84
C SER A 41 10.97 -14.88 0.11
N LEU A 42 12.20 -14.47 0.46
CA LEU A 42 13.02 -15.17 1.46
C LEU A 42 12.41 -15.08 2.86
N GLU A 43 11.84 -13.94 3.23
CA GLU A 43 11.14 -13.72 4.50
C GLU A 43 10.00 -14.73 4.65
N ILE A 44 9.16 -14.91 3.61
CA ILE A 44 8.07 -15.89 3.62
C ILE A 44 8.58 -17.34 3.77
N ILE A 45 9.62 -17.72 3.03
CA ILE A 45 10.19 -19.08 3.09
C ILE A 45 10.77 -19.38 4.47
N ILE A 46 11.51 -18.42 5.05
CA ILE A 46 12.19 -18.60 6.34
C ILE A 46 11.18 -18.59 7.50
N PHE A 47 10.16 -17.72 7.47
CA PHE A 47 9.09 -17.71 8.48
C PHE A 47 8.29 -19.01 8.53
N LYS A 48 8.16 -19.70 7.38
CA LYS A 48 7.49 -21.00 7.32
C LYS A 48 8.25 -22.09 8.10
N ASN A 49 9.58 -22.00 8.13
CA ASN A 49 10.45 -23.05 8.68
C ASN A 49 10.99 -22.75 10.09
N LEU A 50 11.08 -21.47 10.50
CA LEU A 50 11.67 -21.06 11.78
C LEU A 50 10.72 -20.15 12.57
N LYS A 51 9.89 -20.77 13.41
CA LYS A 51 8.82 -20.08 14.16
C LYS A 51 9.31 -19.34 15.42
N SER A 52 10.56 -19.55 15.87
CA SER A 52 11.03 -19.12 17.20
C SER A 52 11.98 -17.91 17.23
N LEU A 53 12.44 -17.39 16.09
CA LEU A 53 13.36 -16.26 16.03
C LEU A 53 12.62 -14.97 15.67
N ASN A 54 13.05 -13.85 16.28
CA ASN A 54 12.63 -12.48 15.92
C ASN A 54 13.23 -12.06 14.56
N LEU A 55 13.02 -12.88 13.52
CA LEU A 55 13.50 -12.71 12.16
C LEU A 55 13.06 -11.38 11.56
N LYS A 56 11.90 -10.85 11.96
CA LYS A 56 11.43 -9.52 11.53
C LYS A 56 12.44 -8.43 11.86
N PHE A 57 13.03 -8.49 13.06
CA PHE A 57 14.03 -7.50 13.49
C PHE A 57 15.32 -7.64 12.68
N ILE A 58 15.76 -8.87 12.41
CA ILE A 58 16.97 -9.16 11.62
C ILE A 58 16.81 -8.69 10.17
N PHE A 59 15.68 -8.96 9.53
CA PHE A 59 15.42 -8.48 8.17
C PHE A 59 15.31 -6.95 8.13
N TYR A 60 14.71 -6.35 9.15
CA TYR A 60 14.61 -4.90 9.27
C TYR A 60 15.98 -4.23 9.44
N THR A 61 16.85 -4.76 10.31
CA THR A 61 18.21 -4.23 10.48
C THR A 61 19.06 -4.45 9.22
N LEU A 62 18.92 -5.58 8.54
CA LEU A 62 19.58 -5.83 7.26
C LEU A 62 19.15 -4.81 6.19
N ARG A 63 17.85 -4.49 6.09
CA ARG A 63 17.33 -3.45 5.17
C ARG A 63 17.90 -2.06 5.49
N ILE A 64 18.03 -1.71 6.79
CA ILE A 64 18.64 -0.45 7.19
C ILE A 64 20.12 -0.40 6.82
N ILE A 65 20.89 -1.45 7.14
CA ILE A 65 22.34 -1.50 6.87
C ILE A 65 22.60 -1.43 5.37
N THR A 66 21.85 -2.19 4.56
CA THR A 66 21.95 -2.16 3.10
C THR A 66 21.57 -0.79 2.54
N GLY A 67 20.49 -0.18 3.03
CA GLY A 67 20.09 1.19 2.65
C GLY A 67 21.15 2.25 2.97
N ILE A 68 21.76 2.17 4.16
CA ILE A 68 22.86 3.06 4.56
C ILE A 68 24.09 2.83 3.69
N SER A 69 24.44 1.57 3.39
CA SER A 69 25.56 1.23 2.51
C SER A 69 25.37 1.78 1.09
N LEU A 70 24.15 1.66 0.55
CA LEU A 70 23.75 2.21 -0.75
C LEU A 70 23.85 3.74 -0.81
N LEU A 71 23.69 4.43 0.32
CA LEU A 71 23.90 5.89 0.43
C LEU A 71 25.38 6.29 0.43
N PHE A 72 26.25 5.52 1.09
CA PHE A 72 27.67 5.85 1.20
C PHE A 72 28.50 5.49 -0.03
N LEU A 73 28.13 4.44 -0.76
CA LEU A 73 28.84 3.99 -1.97
C LEU A 73 28.98 5.09 -3.05
N PRO A 74 27.91 5.82 -3.44
CA PRO A 74 28.03 6.88 -4.45
C PRO A 74 28.81 8.09 -3.94
N LEU A 75 28.73 8.42 -2.64
CA LEU A 75 29.51 9.50 -2.03
C LEU A 75 31.02 9.19 -2.09
N LYS A 76 31.39 7.93 -1.82
CA LYS A 76 32.78 7.47 -1.96
C LYS A 76 33.23 7.43 -3.42
N LEU A 77 32.34 7.08 -4.35
CA LEU A 77 32.65 7.12 -5.79
C LEU A 77 32.89 8.56 -6.28
N LEU A 78 32.08 9.51 -5.81
CA LEU A 78 32.18 10.94 -6.09
C LEU A 78 33.48 11.58 -5.57
N SER A 79 34.12 11.01 -4.55
CA SER A 79 35.39 11.54 -4.01
C SER A 79 36.60 11.22 -4.88
N TYR A 80 36.55 10.14 -5.68
CA TYR A 80 37.63 9.77 -6.61
C TYR A 80 37.63 10.58 -7.92
N ILE A 81 36.54 11.28 -8.20
CA ILE A 81 36.39 12.06 -9.44
C ILE A 81 36.98 13.45 -9.22
N ASN A 82 38.16 13.68 -9.79
CA ASN A 82 38.89 14.94 -9.66
C ASN A 82 38.31 16.08 -10.53
N GLN A 83 37.39 15.76 -11.45
CA GLN A 83 36.76 16.70 -12.36
C GLN A 83 35.48 17.28 -11.77
N THR A 84 35.50 18.57 -11.42
CA THR A 84 34.42 19.27 -10.71
C THR A 84 33.08 19.30 -11.45
N SER A 85 33.10 19.44 -12.79
CA SER A 85 31.86 19.45 -13.59
C SER A 85 31.13 18.11 -13.58
N LEU A 86 31.86 17.01 -13.75
CA LEU A 86 31.32 15.65 -13.76
C LEU A 86 30.81 15.25 -12.37
N LYS A 87 31.53 15.66 -11.31
CA LYS A 87 31.11 15.48 -9.92
C LYS A 87 29.75 16.13 -9.65
N ASN A 88 29.53 17.37 -10.11
CA ASN A 88 28.25 18.07 -9.93
C ASN A 88 27.11 17.37 -10.68
N ILE A 89 27.34 16.93 -11.93
CA ILE A 89 26.33 16.20 -12.72
C ILE A 89 25.93 14.89 -12.04
N LEU A 90 26.91 14.10 -11.59
CA LEU A 90 26.62 12.83 -10.90
C LEU A 90 25.88 13.04 -9.58
N LEU A 91 26.21 14.09 -8.81
CA LEU A 91 25.52 14.40 -7.56
C LEU A 91 24.04 14.73 -7.81
N VAL A 92 23.73 15.47 -8.88
CA VAL A 92 22.34 15.76 -9.30
C VAL A 92 21.61 14.47 -9.68
N ILE A 93 22.23 13.61 -10.49
CA ILE A 93 21.64 12.32 -10.88
C ILE A 93 21.38 11.43 -9.65
N PHE A 94 22.32 11.34 -8.72
CA PHE A 94 22.16 10.58 -7.48
C PHE A 94 21.05 11.15 -6.59
N SER A 95 20.94 12.47 -6.50
CA SER A 95 19.88 13.11 -5.72
C SER A 95 18.49 12.83 -6.30
N ILE A 96 18.34 12.93 -7.63
CA ILE A 96 17.07 12.64 -8.32
C ILE A 96 16.69 11.16 -8.17
N THR A 97 17.65 10.25 -8.36
CA THR A 97 17.40 8.81 -8.20
C THR A 97 17.06 8.47 -6.75
N PHE A 98 17.78 9.01 -5.76
CA PHE A 98 17.48 8.78 -4.35
C PHE A 98 16.09 9.29 -3.96
N PHE A 99 15.70 10.47 -4.46
CA PHE A 99 14.38 11.03 -4.22
C PHE A 99 13.26 10.21 -4.89
N SER A 100 13.51 9.60 -6.05
CA SER A 100 12.51 8.82 -6.80
C SER A 100 12.34 7.36 -6.36
N ILE A 101 13.34 6.78 -5.67
CA ILE A 101 13.27 5.42 -5.11
C ILE A 101 12.03 5.19 -4.21
N PRO A 102 11.72 6.03 -3.20
CA PRO A 102 10.55 5.78 -2.34
C PRO A 102 9.24 5.78 -3.14
N PHE A 103 9.10 6.65 -4.14
CA PHE A 103 7.92 6.68 -5.01
C PHE A 103 7.85 5.49 -5.98
N SER A 104 8.98 4.88 -6.31
CA SER A 104 9.02 3.68 -7.18
C SER A 104 8.70 2.41 -6.40
N LEU A 105 9.26 2.27 -5.19
CA LEU A 105 9.05 1.12 -4.31
C LEU A 105 7.67 1.14 -3.67
N SER A 106 7.27 2.31 -3.15
CA SER A 106 6.00 2.55 -2.47
C SER A 106 5.33 3.77 -3.09
N PRO A 107 4.80 3.65 -4.33
CA PRO A 107 4.09 4.76 -4.95
C PRO A 107 2.97 5.23 -4.04
N PRO A 108 2.70 6.54 -4.01
CA PRO A 108 1.63 7.09 -3.20
C PRO A 108 0.33 6.38 -3.57
N ASP A 109 -0.45 6.03 -2.54
CA ASP A 109 -1.70 5.27 -2.70
C ASP A 109 -2.66 5.95 -3.70
N SER A 110 -2.55 7.29 -3.87
CA SER A 110 -3.32 8.07 -4.84
C SER A 110 -3.12 7.66 -6.30
N LEU A 111 -1.96 7.12 -6.67
CA LEU A 111 -1.66 6.69 -8.04
C LEU A 111 -2.14 5.26 -8.33
N ARG A 112 -2.60 4.51 -7.32
CA ARG A 112 -3.00 3.09 -7.44
C ARG A 112 -4.42 2.82 -6.91
N PHE A 113 -5.35 3.77 -7.03
CA PHE A 113 -6.78 3.46 -6.93
C PHE A 113 -7.26 2.69 -8.18
N LYS A 114 -6.68 1.51 -8.45
CA LYS A 114 -7.31 0.56 -9.36
C LYS A 114 -8.40 -0.15 -8.57
N TYR A 115 -9.65 0.16 -8.90
CA TYR A 115 -10.80 -0.59 -8.42
C TYR A 115 -10.57 -2.06 -8.72
N LYS A 116 -10.64 -2.87 -7.66
CA LYS A 116 -10.53 -4.31 -7.82
C LYS A 116 -11.88 -4.80 -8.36
N SER A 117 -11.86 -5.47 -9.49
CA SER A 117 -13.05 -6.10 -10.02
C SER A 117 -13.51 -7.19 -9.05
N THR A 118 -14.75 -7.13 -8.58
CA THR A 118 -15.34 -8.18 -7.76
C THR A 118 -15.36 -9.47 -8.54
N SER A 119 -14.82 -10.53 -7.94
CA SER A 119 -14.80 -11.85 -8.58
C SER A 119 -16.21 -12.41 -8.74
N GLU A 120 -16.43 -13.24 -9.75
CA GLU A 120 -17.74 -13.86 -9.98
C GLU A 120 -18.21 -14.73 -8.79
N GLN A 121 -17.28 -15.34 -8.07
CA GLN A 121 -17.60 -16.10 -6.86
C GLN A 121 -18.08 -15.18 -5.73
N GLN A 122 -17.40 -14.05 -5.48
CA GLN A 122 -17.85 -13.06 -4.50
C GLN A 122 -19.23 -12.51 -4.85
N LYS A 123 -19.48 -12.18 -6.13
CA LYS A 123 -20.80 -11.72 -6.59
C LYS A 123 -21.88 -12.73 -6.28
N LYS A 124 -21.65 -14.02 -6.58
CA LYS A 124 -22.60 -15.09 -6.27
C LYS A 124 -22.93 -15.15 -4.77
N HIS A 125 -21.91 -15.11 -3.92
CA HIS A 125 -22.11 -15.12 -2.47
C HIS A 125 -22.86 -13.87 -1.99
N LEU A 126 -22.48 -12.68 -2.46
CA LEU A 126 -23.13 -11.43 -2.12
C LEU A 126 -24.61 -11.45 -2.53
N TYR A 127 -24.93 -11.82 -3.77
CA TYR A 127 -26.30 -11.87 -4.24
C TYR A 127 -27.14 -12.95 -3.54
N SER A 128 -26.54 -14.09 -3.19
CA SER A 128 -27.23 -15.10 -2.38
C SER A 128 -27.58 -14.57 -0.99
N PHE A 129 -26.67 -13.82 -0.37
CA PHE A 129 -26.88 -13.18 0.91
C PHE A 129 -27.97 -12.10 0.85
N LEU A 130 -27.93 -11.23 -0.17
CA LEU A 130 -28.93 -10.19 -0.37
C LEU A 130 -30.34 -10.77 -0.64
N ARG A 131 -30.45 -11.85 -1.43
CA ARG A 131 -31.73 -12.53 -1.65
C ARG A 131 -32.31 -13.13 -0.37
N ALA A 132 -31.45 -13.63 0.52
CA ALA A 132 -31.86 -14.16 1.82
C ALA A 132 -32.20 -13.05 2.83
N ARG A 133 -31.77 -11.81 2.59
CA ARG A 133 -31.86 -10.67 3.50
C ARG A 133 -32.57 -9.50 2.83
N LYS A 134 -33.89 -9.62 2.68
CA LYS A 134 -34.74 -8.60 2.03
C LYS A 134 -34.75 -7.26 2.77
N GLU A 135 -34.35 -7.25 4.05
CA GLU A 135 -34.20 -6.05 4.86
C GLU A 135 -33.01 -5.17 4.44
N ILE A 136 -32.07 -5.69 3.65
CA ILE A 136 -30.90 -4.93 3.19
C ILE A 136 -31.26 -4.15 1.94
N GLN A 137 -31.21 -2.82 2.02
CA GLN A 137 -31.42 -1.96 0.86
C GLN A 137 -30.18 -1.94 -0.04
N THR A 138 -30.38 -1.93 -1.35
CA THR A 138 -29.28 -1.92 -2.35
C THR A 138 -29.31 -0.69 -3.25
N LYS A 139 -30.34 0.16 -3.15
CA LYS A 139 -30.45 1.41 -3.90
C LYS A 139 -29.54 2.46 -3.29
N ASN A 140 -28.50 2.86 -4.02
CA ASN A 140 -27.49 3.85 -3.61
C ASN A 140 -27.04 3.60 -2.17
N THR A 141 -26.42 2.45 -1.95
CA THR A 141 -26.04 2.01 -0.59
C THR A 141 -24.59 1.58 -0.58
N LEU A 142 -23.87 1.99 0.46
CA LEU A 142 -22.57 1.42 0.80
C LEU A 142 -22.78 0.26 1.79
N LEU A 143 -22.56 -0.97 1.34
CA LEU A 143 -22.68 -2.17 2.15
C LEU A 143 -21.30 -2.60 2.67
N CYS A 144 -21.12 -2.58 3.98
CA CYS A 144 -19.82 -2.73 4.64
C CYS A 144 -19.72 -4.06 5.40
N PHE A 145 -18.91 -5.00 4.92
CA PHE A 145 -18.66 -6.29 5.58
C PHE A 145 -17.44 -6.18 6.50
N LEU A 146 -17.70 -6.14 7.81
CA LEU A 146 -16.72 -5.84 8.85
C LEU A 146 -16.72 -6.93 9.94
N THR A 147 -15.72 -6.87 10.82
CA THR A 147 -15.65 -7.66 12.06
C THR A 147 -15.12 -6.79 13.19
N ALA A 148 -15.73 -6.89 14.37
CA ALA A 148 -15.43 -6.02 15.51
C ALA A 148 -13.97 -6.12 15.99
N ASN A 149 -13.41 -7.33 15.92
CA ASN A 149 -12.08 -7.64 16.42
C ASN A 149 -10.95 -7.44 15.39
N CYS A 150 -11.26 -6.96 14.18
CA CYS A 150 -10.26 -6.73 13.13
C CYS A 150 -9.75 -5.28 13.13
N ARG A 151 -8.42 -5.11 13.26
CA ARG A 151 -7.76 -3.80 13.22
C ARG A 151 -8.06 -3.01 11.93
N PHE A 152 -8.06 -3.68 10.78
CA PHE A 152 -8.35 -3.02 9.50
C PHE A 152 -9.84 -2.67 9.35
N CYS A 153 -10.74 -3.48 9.90
CA CYS A 153 -12.17 -3.17 9.96
C CYS A 153 -12.42 -1.91 10.82
N LYS A 154 -11.71 -1.74 11.94
CA LYS A 154 -11.79 -0.52 12.76
C LYS A 154 -11.32 0.72 12.00
N LEU A 155 -10.22 0.62 11.25
CA LEU A 155 -9.73 1.72 10.41
C LEU A 155 -10.73 2.09 9.31
N ALA A 156 -11.30 1.09 8.62
CA ALA A 156 -12.36 1.32 7.64
C ALA A 156 -13.61 1.92 8.29
N GLY A 157 -14.02 1.40 9.45
CA GLY A 157 -15.15 1.92 10.22
C GLY A 157 -15.01 3.40 10.58
N LYS A 158 -13.80 3.85 10.98
CA LYS A 158 -13.53 5.27 11.23
C LYS A 158 -13.68 6.13 9.97
N LYS A 159 -13.26 5.64 8.80
CA LYS A 159 -13.50 6.35 7.53
C LYS A 159 -15.00 6.40 7.19
N ILE A 160 -15.70 5.29 7.38
CA ILE A 160 -17.16 5.22 7.21
C ILE A 160 -17.86 6.22 8.14
N ALA A 161 -17.42 6.37 9.39
CA ALA A 161 -17.97 7.36 10.32
C ALA A 161 -17.80 8.80 9.79
N VAL A 162 -16.65 9.11 9.17
CA VAL A 162 -16.42 10.42 8.53
C VAL A 162 -17.35 10.64 7.33
N ILE A 163 -17.55 9.62 6.50
CA ILE A 163 -18.50 9.68 5.36
C ILE A 163 -19.93 9.86 5.87
N SER A 164 -20.34 9.06 6.86
CA SER A 164 -21.67 9.10 7.48
C SER A 164 -21.99 10.48 8.06
N LYS A 165 -21.03 11.17 8.69
CA LYS A 165 -21.22 12.55 9.19
C LYS A 165 -21.46 13.59 8.09
N LYS A 166 -21.08 13.31 6.85
CA LYS A 166 -21.29 14.19 5.69
C LYS A 166 -22.60 13.90 4.95
N LEU A 167 -23.21 12.74 5.20
CA LEU A 167 -24.52 12.39 4.66
C LEU A 167 -25.63 12.98 5.53
N GLU A 168 -26.73 13.40 4.90
CA GLU A 168 -27.93 13.86 5.61
C GLU A 168 -28.62 12.72 6.37
N THR A 169 -28.58 11.51 5.80
CA THR A 169 -29.19 10.31 6.34
C THR A 169 -28.19 9.14 6.42
N ASN A 170 -28.27 8.37 7.50
CA ASN A 170 -27.38 7.24 7.76
C ASN A 170 -27.87 5.92 7.17
N ASP A 171 -29.07 5.89 6.58
CA ASP A 171 -29.70 4.72 5.97
C ASP A 171 -28.97 4.21 4.71
N ARG A 172 -28.23 5.09 4.03
CA ARG A 172 -27.43 4.78 2.85
C ARG A 172 -26.15 3.99 3.14
N ILE A 173 -25.79 3.80 4.40
CA ILE A 173 -24.63 2.99 4.78
C ILE A 173 -25.13 1.88 5.71
N GLN A 174 -24.87 0.63 5.32
CA GLN A 174 -25.30 -0.53 6.07
C GLN A 174 -24.10 -1.40 6.44
N ILE A 175 -23.99 -1.76 7.72
CA ILE A 175 -22.88 -2.57 8.22
C ILE A 175 -23.33 -4.01 8.43
N VAL A 176 -22.58 -4.98 7.92
CA VAL A 176 -22.78 -6.41 8.14
C VAL A 176 -21.66 -6.94 9.03
N LEU A 177 -22.01 -7.51 10.18
CA LEU A 177 -21.08 -8.01 11.21
C LEU A 177 -21.45 -9.45 11.61
N ASN A 178 -20.47 -10.24 12.07
CA ASN A 178 -20.73 -11.57 12.66
C ASN A 178 -20.80 -11.57 14.19
N ASN A 179 -20.49 -10.44 14.80
CA ASN A 179 -20.24 -10.33 16.24
C ASN A 179 -21.55 -10.27 17.04
N ASP A 180 -21.45 -10.55 18.34
CA ASP A 180 -22.58 -10.40 19.27
C ASP A 180 -22.84 -8.93 19.62
N SER A 181 -24.05 -8.63 20.10
CA SER A 181 -24.51 -7.26 20.33
C SER A 181 -23.58 -6.44 21.21
N THR A 182 -22.99 -7.04 22.25
CA THR A 182 -22.05 -6.37 23.16
C THR A 182 -20.75 -5.96 22.45
N GLU A 183 -20.23 -6.81 21.57
CA GLU A 183 -19.05 -6.52 20.75
C GLU A 183 -19.34 -5.48 19.67
N VAL A 184 -20.52 -5.55 19.04
CA VAL A 184 -20.97 -4.56 18.05
C VAL A 184 -21.07 -3.18 18.70
N ILE A 185 -21.68 -3.07 19.88
CA ILE A 185 -21.78 -1.79 20.61
C ILE A 185 -20.39 -1.22 20.93
N LYS A 186 -19.46 -2.07 21.39
CA LYS A 186 -18.07 -1.66 21.64
C LYS A 186 -17.39 -1.18 20.36
N PHE A 187 -17.58 -1.90 19.25
CA PHE A 187 -17.03 -1.55 17.95
C PHE A 187 -17.55 -0.21 17.44
N LEU A 188 -18.88 0.01 17.47
CA LEU A 188 -19.50 1.26 17.03
C LEU A 188 -19.00 2.46 17.85
N LYS A 189 -18.85 2.31 19.17
CA LYS A 189 -18.24 3.33 20.03
C LYS A 189 -16.79 3.63 19.65
N GLU A 190 -15.99 2.59 19.36
CA GLU A 190 -14.57 2.75 19.03
C GLU A 190 -14.34 3.46 17.69
N ILE A 191 -15.25 3.29 16.74
CA ILE A 191 -15.19 3.94 15.43
C ILE A 191 -15.95 5.28 15.39
N ASP A 192 -16.50 5.74 16.51
CA ASP A 192 -17.27 6.98 16.65
C ASP A 192 -18.51 7.03 15.75
N LEU A 193 -19.25 5.93 15.71
CA LEU A 193 -20.55 5.80 15.04
C LEU A 193 -21.69 5.76 16.06
N SER A 194 -22.84 6.31 15.67
CA SER A 194 -24.05 6.28 16.51
C SER A 194 -24.46 4.84 16.82
N LEU A 195 -24.93 4.59 18.04
CA LEU A 195 -25.46 3.27 18.43
C LEU A 195 -26.75 2.90 17.69
N ASN A 196 -27.45 3.89 17.11
CA ASN A 196 -28.67 3.69 16.33
C ASN A 196 -28.39 3.34 14.86
N PHE A 197 -27.13 3.07 14.51
CA PHE A 197 -26.75 2.76 13.15
C PHE A 197 -27.26 1.39 12.70
N THR A 198 -27.74 1.31 11.46
CA THR A 198 -28.28 0.07 10.91
C THR A 198 -27.15 -0.94 10.72
N PHE A 199 -27.25 -2.06 11.44
CA PHE A 199 -26.35 -3.19 11.26
C PHE A 199 -27.12 -4.50 11.11
N HIS A 200 -26.53 -5.43 10.37
CA HIS A 200 -27.08 -6.74 10.07
C HIS A 200 -26.15 -7.83 10.58
N LYS A 201 -26.69 -8.83 11.29
CA LYS A 201 -25.92 -9.97 11.78
C LYS A 201 -25.82 -11.06 10.70
N THR A 202 -24.63 -11.62 10.51
CA THR A 202 -24.39 -12.77 9.63
C THR A 202 -23.47 -13.80 10.28
N THR A 203 -23.26 -14.95 9.63
CA THR A 203 -22.29 -15.96 10.09
C THR A 203 -20.87 -15.61 9.61
N PHE A 204 -19.86 -16.14 10.31
CA PHE A 204 -18.47 -15.92 9.92
C PHE A 204 -18.17 -16.43 8.50
N ASP A 205 -18.68 -17.62 8.17
CA ASP A 205 -18.47 -18.25 6.86
C ASP A 205 -19.07 -17.43 5.73
N THR A 206 -20.28 -16.89 5.95
CA THR A 206 -20.92 -15.99 4.96
C THR A 206 -20.06 -14.74 4.75
N LEU A 207 -19.56 -14.16 5.83
CA LEU A 207 -18.71 -12.96 5.77
C LEU A 207 -17.40 -13.25 5.04
N LEU A 208 -16.74 -14.38 5.32
CA LEU A 208 -15.52 -14.80 4.64
C LEU A 208 -15.73 -15.05 3.15
N ASN A 209 -16.82 -15.74 2.78
CA ASN A 209 -17.14 -16.08 1.39
C ASN A 209 -17.44 -14.83 0.55
N ILE A 210 -18.17 -13.86 1.11
CA ILE A 210 -18.44 -12.58 0.45
C ILE A 210 -17.15 -11.76 0.30
N CYS A 211 -16.32 -11.73 1.35
CA CYS A 211 -15.07 -10.98 1.34
C CYS A 211 -13.93 -11.68 0.58
N ASP A 212 -14.10 -12.91 0.08
CA ASP A 212 -13.00 -13.71 -0.52
C ASP A 212 -11.76 -13.75 0.38
N GLY A 213 -12.00 -13.95 1.69
CA GLY A 213 -10.94 -13.95 2.72
C GLY A 213 -10.29 -12.60 3.00
N LYS A 214 -10.74 -11.49 2.39
CA LYS A 214 -10.14 -10.15 2.49
C LYS A 214 -11.06 -9.21 3.27
N MET A 215 -10.88 -9.13 4.60
CA MET A 215 -11.62 -8.15 5.41
C MET A 215 -10.79 -6.88 5.67
N PRO A 216 -11.40 -5.69 5.71
CA PRO A 216 -12.80 -5.40 5.37
C PRO A 216 -13.03 -5.36 3.85
N THR A 217 -14.24 -5.72 3.41
CA THR A 217 -14.72 -5.50 2.04
C THR A 217 -16.00 -4.66 2.10
N MET A 218 -16.10 -3.67 1.22
CA MET A 218 -17.27 -2.78 1.12
C MET A 218 -17.72 -2.71 -0.33
N PHE A 219 -19.02 -2.74 -0.57
CA PHE A 219 -19.59 -2.68 -1.91
C PHE A 219 -20.46 -1.44 -2.02
N LEU A 220 -20.19 -0.60 -3.02
CA LEU A 220 -21.10 0.47 -3.40
C LEU A 220 -22.11 -0.11 -4.38
N MET A 221 -23.37 -0.10 -3.97
CA MET A 221 -24.49 -0.75 -4.64
C MET A 221 -25.43 0.29 -5.23
N ASN A 222 -25.99 -0.03 -6.40
CA ASN A 222 -27.14 0.68 -6.97
C ASN A 222 -28.10 -0.32 -7.63
N ASN A 223 -29.33 -0.41 -7.12
CA ASN A 223 -30.38 -1.29 -7.64
C ASN A 223 -29.87 -2.73 -7.90
N ASP A 224 -29.34 -3.37 -6.86
CA ASP A 224 -28.75 -4.72 -6.91
C ASP A 224 -27.50 -4.90 -7.78
N SER A 225 -26.99 -3.84 -8.42
CA SER A 225 -25.71 -3.88 -9.13
C SER A 225 -24.56 -3.41 -8.23
N ILE A 226 -23.42 -4.09 -8.31
CA ILE A 226 -22.19 -3.63 -7.68
C ILE A 226 -21.58 -2.59 -8.61
N LEU A 227 -21.52 -1.34 -8.17
CA LEU A 227 -20.78 -0.30 -8.88
C LEU A 227 -19.29 -0.51 -8.65
N ASN A 228 -18.87 -0.54 -7.38
CA ASN A 228 -17.47 -0.67 -6.96
C ASN A 228 -17.28 -1.54 -5.71
N GLU A 229 -16.09 -2.12 -5.60
CA GLU A 229 -15.57 -2.82 -4.41
C GLU A 229 -14.43 -2.01 -3.77
N TYR A 230 -14.51 -1.85 -2.46
CA TYR A 230 -13.54 -1.13 -1.66
C TYR A 230 -12.96 -2.01 -0.54
N SER A 231 -11.69 -1.75 -0.24
CA SER A 231 -10.98 -2.19 0.95
C SER A 231 -10.74 -0.99 1.87
N SER A 232 -10.17 -1.23 3.06
CA SER A 232 -9.82 -0.13 3.99
C SER A 232 -8.91 0.94 3.36
N ARG A 233 -8.07 0.57 2.40
CA ARG A 233 -7.14 1.49 1.72
C ARG A 233 -7.73 2.15 0.49
N SER A 234 -8.56 1.44 -0.27
CA SER A 234 -9.09 1.93 -1.54
C SER A 234 -10.38 2.74 -1.43
N LEU A 235 -10.98 2.82 -0.24
CA LEU A 235 -12.19 3.60 0.02
C LEU A 235 -11.99 5.08 -0.33
N ASN A 236 -12.79 5.57 -1.29
CA ASN A 236 -12.76 6.94 -1.82
C ASN A 236 -14.00 7.71 -1.36
N ASP A 237 -13.82 8.62 -0.39
CA ASP A 237 -14.91 9.37 0.22
C ASP A 237 -15.70 10.22 -0.78
N LEU A 238 -15.03 10.86 -1.74
CA LEU A 238 -15.68 11.77 -2.70
C LEU A 238 -16.62 11.02 -3.64
N GLU A 239 -16.14 9.92 -4.22
CA GLU A 239 -16.93 9.10 -5.13
C GLU A 239 -18.14 8.48 -4.42
N ILE A 240 -17.94 8.00 -3.18
CA ILE A 240 -19.04 7.46 -2.38
C ILE A 240 -20.07 8.57 -2.13
N LEU A 241 -19.65 9.76 -1.70
CA LEU A 241 -20.57 10.87 -1.45
C LEU A 241 -21.31 11.30 -2.71
N GLU A 242 -20.63 11.43 -3.85
CA GLU A 242 -21.27 11.76 -5.14
C GLU A 242 -22.33 10.72 -5.52
N CYS A 243 -22.04 9.44 -5.34
CA CYS A 243 -22.99 8.37 -5.65
C CYS A 243 -24.19 8.34 -4.66
N LEU A 244 -23.95 8.64 -3.39
CA LEU A 244 -24.97 8.60 -2.34
C LEU A 244 -25.85 9.86 -2.28
N HIS A 245 -25.34 11.04 -2.71
CA HIS A 245 -26.10 12.29 -2.75
C HIS A 245 -26.93 12.50 -4.02
N ASN A 246 -26.49 12.00 -5.17
CA ASN A 246 -27.07 12.37 -6.46
C ASN A 246 -28.47 11.76 -6.76
N ASN A 247 -29.20 11.16 -5.79
CA ASN A 247 -30.52 10.53 -5.96
C ASN A 247 -31.20 10.21 -4.61
#